data_AF-X1T2Q7-F1
#
_entry.id   AF-X1T2Q7-F1
#
_cell.length_a   1.000
_cell.length_b   1.000
_cell.length_c   1.000
_cell.angle_alpha   90.00
_cell.angle_beta   90.00
_cell.angle_gamma   90.00
#
_symmetry.space_group_name_H-M   'P 1'
#
loop_
_entity.id
_entity.type
_entity.pdbx_description
1 polymer ?
#
loop_
_entity_poly.entity_id
_entity_poly.type
_entity_poly.pdbx_seq_one_letter_code
_entity_poly.pdbx_strand_id
1 'polypeptide(L)'
;SIPDYGKLSHRSLESMMTSCSIEMGKEKEHPMDFALWKAAKPGEPWWESPWGKGRPGWHIECSTMSLKYLGDTLDIHGGGQDLVFPHHENEIAQSESFTGAKPFVKYWLHNGMVQFGEEKMSKSLGNLITIKEALEKYSVDAIRIFVLNSHYRSPLTYSEEALEAAEKGAERLRQVANSELNDPETKYEHVFDADSYQGQFIGAMDEGRIQ
;
A
#
# COMPACT_ATOMS: atom_id res chain seq x y z
N SER A 1 -5.31 28.67 4.86
CA SER A 1 -4.40 27.89 3.97
C SER A 1 -3.46 27.07 4.85
N ILE A 2 -3.05 25.89 4.38
CA ILE A 2 -2.06 25.03 5.07
C ILE A 2 -0.71 25.27 4.40
N PRO A 3 0.27 25.94 5.05
CA PRO A 3 1.49 26.39 4.39
C PRO A 3 2.38 25.27 3.83
N ASP A 4 2.35 24.09 4.47
CA ASP A 4 3.17 22.93 4.15
C ASP A 4 2.42 21.82 3.40
N TYR A 5 1.26 22.13 2.80
CA TYR A 5 0.50 21.16 2.00
C TYR A 5 1.28 20.75 0.73
N GLY A 6 1.45 19.44 0.52
CA GLY A 6 2.29 18.89 -0.56
C GLY A 6 3.65 18.37 -0.08
N LYS A 7 3.93 18.43 1.23
CA LYS A 7 5.21 18.02 1.82
C LYS A 7 5.50 16.53 1.69
N LEU A 8 4.47 15.67 1.68
CA LEU A 8 4.68 14.22 1.52
C LEU A 8 4.95 13.85 0.06
N SER A 9 4.17 14.42 -0.85
CA SER A 9 4.26 14.17 -2.29
C SER A 9 5.38 14.95 -2.98
N HIS A 10 6.02 15.89 -2.29
CA HIS A 10 6.99 16.84 -2.82
C HIS A 10 6.48 17.62 -4.03
N ARG A 11 5.18 17.95 -4.04
CA ARG A 11 4.52 18.70 -5.12
C ARG A 11 4.14 20.08 -4.63
N SER A 12 4.41 21.11 -5.44
CA SER A 12 3.88 22.44 -5.20
C SER A 12 2.39 22.53 -5.59
N LEU A 13 1.64 23.40 -4.94
CA LEU A 13 0.24 23.67 -5.31
C LEU A 13 0.10 24.08 -6.78
N GLU A 14 1.05 24.85 -7.30
CA GLU A 14 1.09 25.27 -8.71
C GLU A 14 1.22 24.06 -9.66
N SER A 15 2.16 23.15 -9.37
CA SER A 15 2.33 21.91 -10.13
C SER A 15 1.06 21.06 -10.11
N MET A 16 0.41 20.93 -8.95
CA MET A 16 -0.83 20.17 -8.82
C MET A 16 -1.96 20.77 -9.68
N MET A 17 -2.12 22.09 -9.65
CA MET A 17 -3.17 22.80 -10.40
C MET A 17 -3.00 22.67 -11.92
N THR A 18 -1.77 22.63 -12.44
CA THR A 18 -1.52 22.43 -13.88
C THR A 18 -1.78 21.00 -14.36
N SER A 19 -1.63 20.01 -13.49
CA SER A 19 -1.79 18.58 -13.82
C SER A 19 -3.23 18.07 -13.73
N CYS A 20 -4.11 18.81 -13.07
CA CYS A 20 -5.44 18.36 -12.74
C CYS A 20 -6.44 19.13 -13.60
N SER A 21 -7.23 18.44 -14.42
CA SER A 21 -8.45 19.00 -15.02
C SER A 21 -9.46 19.24 -13.91
N ILE A 22 -9.26 20.29 -13.11
CA ILE A 22 -10.14 20.60 -11.99
C ILE A 22 -11.42 21.18 -12.58
N GLU A 23 -12.44 20.32 -12.71
CA GLU A 23 -13.81 20.82 -12.79
C GLU A 23 -14.07 21.63 -11.52
N MET A 24 -14.06 22.96 -11.65
CA MET A 24 -14.42 23.87 -10.58
C MET A 24 -15.90 23.66 -10.26
N GLY A 25 -16.17 22.76 -9.32
CA GLY A 25 -17.44 22.78 -8.61
C GLY A 25 -17.60 24.15 -7.96
N LYS A 26 -18.75 24.81 -8.18
CA LYS A 26 -19.06 26.15 -7.63
C LYS A 26 -19.02 26.22 -6.09
N GLU A 27 -18.89 25.07 -5.43
CA GLU A 27 -18.93 24.89 -3.98
C GLU A 27 -17.56 24.99 -3.30
N LYS A 28 -16.47 25.11 -4.07
CA LYS A 28 -15.11 25.23 -3.54
C LYS A 28 -14.61 26.68 -3.60
N GLU A 29 -13.97 27.15 -2.54
CA GLU A 29 -13.29 28.45 -2.53
C GLU A 29 -11.96 28.37 -3.28
N HIS A 30 -11.29 27.21 -3.21
CA HIS A 30 -10.05 26.93 -3.92
C HIS A 30 -10.12 25.60 -4.69
N PRO A 31 -9.55 25.50 -5.91
CA PRO A 31 -9.58 24.28 -6.72
C PRO A 31 -9.08 23.01 -6.01
N MET A 32 -8.11 23.19 -5.11
CA MET A 32 -7.50 22.12 -4.31
C MET A 32 -8.30 21.71 -3.06
N ASP A 33 -9.41 22.38 -2.76
CA ASP A 33 -10.26 21.99 -1.63
C ASP A 33 -10.80 20.58 -1.84
N PHE A 34 -10.82 19.79 -0.76
CA PHE A 34 -11.34 18.44 -0.75
C PHE A 34 -12.45 18.31 0.29
N ALA A 35 -13.47 17.51 -0.04
CA ALA A 35 -14.63 17.36 0.82
C ALA A 35 -14.32 16.52 2.07
N LEU A 36 -14.65 17.06 3.24
CA LEU A 36 -14.66 16.31 4.50
C LEU A 36 -15.99 15.56 4.69
N TRP A 37 -17.10 16.21 4.31
CA TRP A 37 -18.44 15.64 4.32
C TRP A 37 -19.10 15.91 2.97
N LYS A 38 -19.76 14.89 2.41
CA LYS A 38 -20.45 15.00 1.12
C LYS A 38 -21.95 14.81 1.34
N ALA A 39 -22.75 15.76 0.86
CA ALA A 39 -24.20 15.65 0.90
C ALA A 39 -24.68 14.38 0.17
N ALA A 40 -25.71 13.74 0.72
CA ALA A 40 -26.24 12.50 0.17
C ALA A 40 -27.02 12.77 -1.13
N LYS A 41 -26.77 11.96 -2.16
CA LYS A 41 -27.61 11.95 -3.36
C LYS A 41 -28.84 11.06 -3.14
N PRO A 42 -29.95 11.28 -3.86
CA PRO A 42 -31.12 10.41 -3.78
C PRO A 42 -30.75 8.93 -4.01
N GLY A 43 -31.11 8.07 -3.05
CA GLY A 43 -30.83 6.63 -3.11
C GLY A 43 -29.46 6.19 -2.58
N GLU A 44 -28.55 7.11 -2.25
CA GLU A 44 -27.28 6.75 -1.59
C GLU A 44 -27.48 6.54 -0.07
N PRO A 45 -26.67 5.66 0.57
CA PRO A 45 -26.60 5.59 2.03
C PRO A 45 -26.16 6.92 2.65
N TRP A 46 -26.72 7.25 3.81
CA TRP A 46 -26.46 8.52 4.49
C TRP A 46 -26.59 8.42 6.01
N TRP A 47 -26.00 9.40 6.69
CA TRP A 47 -26.07 9.61 8.14
C TRP A 47 -26.49 11.05 8.44
N GLU A 48 -27.15 11.26 9.57
CA GLU A 48 -27.43 12.60 10.08
C GLU A 48 -26.13 13.28 10.54
N SER A 49 -26.00 14.58 10.29
CA SER A 49 -24.88 15.40 10.75
C SER A 49 -25.32 16.85 10.97
N PRO A 50 -24.53 17.68 11.66
CA PRO A 50 -24.80 19.11 11.79
C PRO A 50 -24.94 19.87 10.45
N TRP A 51 -24.43 19.30 9.36
CA TRP A 51 -24.48 19.87 8.00
C TRP A 51 -25.54 19.20 7.12
N GLY A 52 -26.46 18.44 7.73
CA GLY A 52 -27.51 17.68 7.05
C GLY A 52 -27.06 16.28 6.63
N LYS A 53 -27.95 15.61 5.89
CA LYS A 53 -27.77 14.22 5.47
C LYS A 53 -26.60 14.07 4.50
N GLY A 54 -25.67 13.18 4.83
CA GLY A 54 -24.50 12.94 3.98
C GLY A 54 -23.69 11.74 4.41
N ARG A 55 -22.44 11.72 3.97
CA ARG A 55 -21.47 10.67 4.26
C ARG A 55 -20.06 11.27 4.28
N PRO A 56 -19.10 10.62 4.96
CA PRO A 56 -17.73 11.10 5.00
C PRO A 56 -17.11 11.19 3.59
N GLY A 57 -16.15 12.09 3.46
CA GLY A 57 -15.22 12.12 2.34
C GLY A 57 -14.14 11.04 2.49
N TRP A 58 -13.59 10.57 1.38
CA TRP A 58 -12.63 9.47 1.34
C TRP A 58 -11.47 9.61 2.35
N HIS A 59 -10.91 10.81 2.49
CA HIS A 59 -9.73 11.05 3.33
C HIS A 59 -10.05 11.13 4.83
N ILE A 60 -11.21 11.69 5.21
CA ILE A 60 -11.51 11.98 6.62
C ILE A 60 -11.72 10.71 7.45
N GLU A 61 -12.09 9.61 6.79
CA GLU A 61 -12.29 8.31 7.43
C GLU A 61 -11.00 7.81 8.07
N CYS A 62 -9.90 7.78 7.31
CA CYS A 62 -8.59 7.30 7.78
C CYS A 62 -8.02 8.21 8.88
N SER A 63 -8.09 9.53 8.73
CA SER A 63 -7.69 10.48 9.78
C SER A 63 -8.49 10.27 11.07
N THR A 64 -9.81 10.17 10.97
CA THR A 64 -10.67 10.02 12.17
C THR A 64 -10.40 8.71 12.90
N MET A 65 -10.29 7.60 12.16
CA MET A 65 -10.05 6.28 12.76
C MET A 65 -8.64 6.16 13.35
N SER A 66 -7.61 6.61 12.64
CA SER A 66 -6.23 6.55 13.11
C SER A 66 -6.04 7.36 14.40
N LEU A 67 -6.55 8.60 14.44
CA LEU A 67 -6.49 9.43 15.64
C LEU A 67 -7.19 8.78 16.84
N LYS A 68 -8.37 8.19 16.61
CA LYS A 68 -9.14 7.54 17.67
C LYS A 68 -8.39 6.35 18.30
N TYR A 69 -7.73 5.53 17.50
CA TYR A 69 -7.17 4.25 17.96
C TYR A 69 -5.66 4.31 18.23
N LEU A 70 -4.92 5.20 17.59
CA LEU A 70 -3.45 5.26 17.63
C LEU A 70 -2.94 6.56 18.27
N GLY A 71 -3.81 7.56 18.45
CA GLY A 71 -3.48 8.85 19.03
C GLY A 71 -3.06 9.90 17.99
N ASP A 72 -2.62 11.06 18.49
CA ASP A 72 -2.39 12.26 17.66
C ASP A 72 -1.18 12.14 16.71
N THR A 73 -0.28 11.19 16.95
CA THR A 73 0.89 10.90 16.12
C THR A 73 1.10 9.40 15.99
N LEU A 74 1.51 8.95 14.80
CA LEU A 74 1.77 7.56 14.47
C LEU A 74 3.26 7.33 14.20
N ASP A 75 3.76 6.13 14.52
CA ASP A 75 5.11 5.74 14.13
C ASP A 75 5.19 5.40 12.63
N ILE A 76 4.29 4.53 12.15
CA ILE A 76 4.28 4.05 10.76
C ILE A 76 2.86 4.16 10.19
N HIS A 77 2.76 4.69 8.97
CA HIS A 77 1.54 4.64 8.16
C HIS A 77 1.90 4.21 6.73
N GLY A 78 1.18 3.26 6.16
CA GLY A 78 1.49 2.73 4.83
C GLY A 78 0.31 2.60 3.90
N GLY A 79 0.60 2.39 2.61
CA GLY A 79 -0.39 2.24 1.56
C GLY A 79 0.25 2.08 0.18
N GLY A 80 -0.57 1.96 -0.87
CA GLY A 80 -0.06 1.97 -2.24
C GLY A 80 0.58 3.32 -2.61
N GLN A 81 1.55 3.30 -3.52
CA GLN A 81 2.20 4.53 -4.01
C GLN A 81 1.20 5.55 -4.60
N ASP A 82 0.06 5.09 -5.11
CA ASP A 82 -1.04 5.93 -5.58
C ASP A 82 -1.75 6.70 -4.45
N LEU A 83 -1.63 6.26 -3.20
CA LEU A 83 -2.21 6.94 -2.04
C LEU A 83 -1.36 8.09 -1.52
N VAL A 84 -0.09 8.22 -1.93
CA VAL A 84 0.77 9.36 -1.57
C VAL A 84 0.04 10.68 -1.80
N PHE A 85 -0.59 10.82 -2.97
CA PHE A 85 -1.40 11.98 -3.32
C PHE A 85 -2.64 11.57 -4.12
N PRO A 86 -3.84 12.09 -3.78
CA PRO A 86 -4.09 13.09 -2.74
C PRO A 86 -4.34 12.50 -1.35
N HIS A 87 -4.39 11.17 -1.19
CA HIS A 87 -4.96 10.55 0.01
C HIS A 87 -4.18 10.85 1.29
N HIS A 88 -2.93 10.38 1.40
CA HIS A 88 -2.12 10.57 2.60
C HIS A 88 -1.74 12.05 2.82
N GLU A 89 -1.56 12.82 1.74
CA GLU A 89 -1.36 14.28 1.84
C GLU A 89 -2.56 14.96 2.52
N ASN A 90 -3.78 14.55 2.18
CA ASN A 90 -5.00 15.07 2.82
C ASN A 90 -5.18 14.56 4.25
N GLU A 91 -4.73 13.34 4.57
CA GLU A 91 -4.74 12.84 5.95
C GLU A 91 -3.80 13.63 6.86
N ILE A 92 -2.60 13.95 6.38
CA ILE A 92 -1.65 14.84 7.08
C ILE A 92 -2.31 16.20 7.32
N ALA A 93 -2.89 16.78 6.26
CA ALA A 93 -3.53 18.08 6.32
C ALA A 93 -4.68 18.11 7.35
N GLN A 94 -5.53 17.10 7.36
CA GLN A 94 -6.65 16.96 8.31
C GLN A 94 -6.16 16.77 9.74
N SER A 95 -5.27 15.79 9.94
CA SER A 95 -4.86 15.34 11.27
C SER A 95 -4.02 16.40 11.97
N GLU A 96 -3.00 16.94 11.31
CA GLU A 96 -2.15 17.99 11.90
C GLU A 96 -2.91 19.30 12.14
N SER A 97 -3.89 19.63 11.29
CA SER A 97 -4.72 20.82 11.52
C SER A 97 -5.71 20.65 12.67
N PHE A 98 -6.19 19.42 12.90
CA PHE A 98 -7.13 19.11 13.98
C PHE A 98 -6.43 19.01 15.34
N THR A 99 -5.30 18.30 15.42
CA THR A 99 -4.61 18.03 16.70
C THR A 99 -3.56 19.10 17.04
N GLY A 100 -3.00 19.78 16.04
CA GLY A 100 -1.81 20.62 16.19
C GLY A 100 -0.50 19.86 16.41
N ALA A 101 -0.55 18.52 16.46
CA ALA A 101 0.64 17.68 16.63
C ALA A 101 1.34 17.48 15.28
N LYS A 102 2.66 17.69 15.25
CA LYS A 102 3.50 17.50 14.05
C LYS A 102 4.79 16.74 14.41
N PRO A 103 5.23 15.77 13.58
CA PRO A 103 4.53 15.25 12.41
C PRO A 103 3.36 14.33 12.82
N PHE A 104 2.31 14.27 11.98
CA PHE A 104 1.24 13.26 12.16
C PHE A 104 1.78 11.83 12.08
N VAL A 105 2.71 11.54 11.16
CA VAL A 105 3.35 10.22 11.01
C VAL A 105 4.86 10.38 10.88
N LYS A 106 5.64 9.56 11.59
CA LYS A 106 7.11 9.59 11.53
C LYS A 106 7.66 8.91 10.27
N TYR A 107 7.13 7.75 9.90
CA TYR A 107 7.57 6.96 8.75
C TYR A 107 6.41 6.58 7.83
N TRP A 108 6.48 7.04 6.58
CA TRP A 108 5.54 6.66 5.53
C TRP A 108 6.11 5.54 4.68
N LEU A 109 5.36 4.44 4.54
CA LEU A 109 5.76 3.26 3.76
C LEU A 109 4.82 3.07 2.58
N HIS A 110 5.34 3.24 1.36
CA HIS A 110 4.55 3.09 0.14
C HIS A 110 5.02 1.92 -0.71
N ASN A 111 4.12 0.98 -1.01
CA ASN A 111 4.44 -0.14 -1.90
C ASN A 111 4.29 0.25 -3.37
N GLY A 112 5.15 -0.33 -4.21
CA GLY A 112 5.09 -0.19 -5.66
C GLY A 112 3.81 -0.78 -6.26
N MET A 113 3.49 -0.33 -7.47
CA MET A 113 2.32 -0.78 -8.21
C MET A 113 2.55 -2.15 -8.86
N VAL A 114 1.49 -2.95 -8.96
CA VAL A 114 1.49 -4.15 -9.81
C VAL A 114 1.20 -3.75 -11.26
N GLN A 115 2.02 -4.22 -12.19
CA GLN A 115 1.94 -3.96 -13.63
C GLN A 115 1.64 -5.25 -14.40
N PHE A 116 1.12 -5.16 -15.61
CA PHE A 116 0.84 -6.33 -16.46
C PHE A 116 1.62 -6.23 -17.77
N GLY A 117 2.77 -6.91 -17.86
CA GLY A 117 3.72 -6.68 -18.96
C GLY A 117 4.16 -5.21 -19.03
N GLU A 118 4.23 -4.64 -20.25
CA GLU A 118 4.50 -3.22 -20.48
C GLU A 118 3.23 -2.33 -20.34
N GLU A 119 2.06 -2.93 -20.18
CA GLU A 119 0.78 -2.20 -20.13
C GLU A 119 0.23 -2.05 -18.70
N LYS A 120 -0.43 -0.92 -18.45
CA LYS A 120 -1.08 -0.66 -17.16
C LYS A 120 -2.30 -1.57 -17.00
N MET A 121 -2.41 -2.27 -15.87
CA MET A 121 -3.60 -3.07 -15.53
C MET A 121 -4.80 -2.14 -15.32
N SER A 122 -5.92 -2.35 -16.04
CA SER A 122 -7.15 -1.60 -15.81
C SER A 122 -8.40 -2.42 -16.16
N LYS A 123 -9.48 -2.22 -15.40
CA LYS A 123 -10.78 -2.86 -15.68
C LYS A 123 -11.27 -2.60 -17.11
N SER A 124 -10.96 -1.44 -17.67
CA SER A 124 -11.37 -1.04 -19.02
C SER A 124 -10.59 -1.73 -20.13
N LEU A 125 -9.36 -2.19 -19.87
CA LEU A 125 -8.55 -2.95 -20.83
C LEU A 125 -8.82 -4.47 -20.74
N GLY A 126 -9.63 -4.92 -19.78
CA GLY A 126 -9.97 -6.34 -19.60
C GLY A 126 -8.80 -7.21 -19.14
N ASN A 127 -7.65 -6.62 -18.79
CA ASN A 127 -6.43 -7.29 -18.33
C ASN A 127 -6.30 -7.33 -16.80
N LEU A 128 -7.38 -7.06 -16.07
CA LEU A 128 -7.40 -7.18 -14.61
C LEU A 128 -7.51 -8.65 -14.22
N ILE A 129 -6.49 -9.17 -13.54
CA ILE A 129 -6.55 -10.48 -12.90
C ILE A 129 -6.85 -10.28 -11.43
N THR A 130 -7.95 -10.85 -10.98
CA THR A 130 -8.31 -10.86 -9.57
C THR A 130 -7.51 -11.90 -8.81
N ILE A 131 -7.37 -11.70 -7.50
CA ILE A 131 -6.75 -12.71 -6.62
C ILE A 131 -7.48 -14.06 -6.72
N LYS A 132 -8.80 -14.05 -6.92
CA LYS A 132 -9.59 -15.28 -7.07
C LYS A 132 -9.18 -16.04 -8.34
N GLU A 133 -9.10 -15.37 -9.48
CA GLU A 133 -8.68 -15.98 -10.75
C GLU A 133 -7.22 -16.47 -10.68
N ALA A 134 -6.33 -15.72 -10.01
CA ALA A 134 -4.95 -16.15 -9.79
C ALA A 134 -4.89 -17.44 -8.94
N LEU A 135 -5.71 -17.54 -7.89
CA LEU A 135 -5.80 -18.71 -7.01
C LEU A 135 -6.43 -19.94 -7.66
N GLU A 136 -7.16 -19.78 -8.76
CA GLU A 136 -7.65 -20.90 -9.56
C GLU A 136 -6.52 -21.56 -10.38
N LYS A 137 -5.42 -20.82 -10.63
CA LYS A 137 -4.26 -21.29 -11.41
C LYS A 137 -3.03 -21.64 -10.57
N TYR A 138 -2.77 -20.89 -9.49
CA TYR A 138 -1.54 -20.98 -8.71
C TYR A 138 -1.84 -21.17 -7.22
N SER A 139 -0.92 -21.79 -6.49
CA SER A 139 -1.04 -21.98 -5.06
C SER A 139 -0.90 -20.66 -4.29
N VAL A 140 -1.48 -20.62 -3.08
CA VAL A 140 -1.39 -19.42 -2.22
C VAL A 140 0.06 -19.04 -1.93
N ASP A 141 0.94 -20.03 -1.78
CA ASP A 141 2.35 -19.79 -1.49
C ASP A 141 3.11 -19.30 -2.72
N ALA A 142 2.75 -19.75 -3.93
CA ALA A 142 3.29 -19.20 -5.16
C ALA A 142 2.94 -17.71 -5.31
N ILE A 143 1.69 -17.33 -5.04
CA ILE A 143 1.27 -15.92 -5.08
C ILE A 143 2.04 -15.10 -4.03
N ARG A 144 2.22 -15.62 -2.81
CA ARG A 144 3.01 -14.94 -1.78
C ARG A 144 4.47 -14.77 -2.19
N ILE A 145 5.11 -15.84 -2.67
CA ILE A 145 6.50 -15.78 -3.14
C ILE A 145 6.62 -14.80 -4.29
N PHE A 146 5.71 -14.81 -5.26
CA PHE A 146 5.68 -13.85 -6.36
C PHE A 146 5.71 -12.40 -5.86
N VAL A 147 4.86 -12.07 -4.87
CA VAL A 147 4.82 -10.73 -4.27
C VAL A 147 6.09 -10.41 -3.48
N LEU A 148 6.62 -11.37 -2.72
CA LEU A 148 7.78 -11.18 -1.84
C LEU A 148 9.14 -11.25 -2.56
N ASN A 149 9.18 -11.74 -3.80
CA ASN A 149 10.40 -11.88 -4.59
C ASN A 149 10.90 -10.55 -5.19
N SER A 150 10.15 -9.46 -5.00
CA SER A 150 10.56 -8.11 -5.37
C SER A 150 10.62 -7.22 -4.13
N HIS A 151 11.49 -6.21 -4.15
CA HIS A 151 11.51 -5.21 -3.11
C HIS A 151 10.18 -4.44 -3.09
N TYR A 152 9.58 -4.25 -1.91
CA TYR A 152 8.21 -3.72 -1.80
C TYR A 152 8.00 -2.35 -2.46
N ARG A 153 9.05 -1.52 -2.60
CA ARG A 153 9.01 -0.20 -3.25
C ARG A 153 9.09 -0.25 -4.78
N SER A 154 9.54 -1.38 -5.33
CA SER A 154 9.69 -1.56 -6.77
C SER A 154 8.35 -1.94 -7.39
N PRO A 155 8.06 -1.52 -8.64
CA PRO A 155 6.94 -2.08 -9.39
C PRO A 155 7.07 -3.60 -9.50
N LEU A 156 5.95 -4.30 -9.38
CA LEU A 156 5.87 -5.75 -9.51
C LEU A 156 5.20 -6.08 -10.84
N THR A 157 5.96 -6.64 -11.79
CA THR A 157 5.40 -7.04 -13.08
C THR A 157 4.78 -8.43 -12.96
N TYR A 158 3.47 -8.51 -13.16
CA TYR A 158 2.75 -9.75 -13.34
C TYR A 158 3.10 -10.36 -14.70
N SER A 159 3.48 -11.64 -14.70
CA SER A 159 3.54 -12.51 -15.88
C SER A 159 3.26 -13.95 -15.46
N GLU A 160 2.76 -14.78 -16.38
CA GLU A 160 2.51 -16.20 -16.09
C GLU A 160 3.83 -16.92 -15.78
N GLU A 161 4.92 -16.56 -16.46
CA GLU A 161 6.26 -17.12 -16.23
C GLU A 161 6.78 -16.82 -14.81
N ALA A 162 6.54 -15.61 -14.30
CA ALA A 162 6.95 -15.22 -12.96
C ALA A 162 6.20 -16.01 -11.88
N LEU A 163 4.90 -16.26 -12.09
CA LEU A 163 4.08 -17.06 -11.18
C LEU A 163 4.40 -18.55 -11.26
N GLU A 164 4.68 -19.11 -12.45
CA GLU A 164 5.16 -20.48 -12.59
C GLU A 164 6.51 -20.70 -11.92
N ALA A 165 7.42 -19.72 -12.02
CA ALA A 165 8.69 -19.75 -11.30
C ALA A 165 8.48 -19.70 -9.78
N ALA A 166 7.55 -18.86 -9.32
CA ALA A 166 7.18 -18.78 -7.90
C ALA A 166 6.55 -20.08 -7.39
N GLU A 167 5.73 -20.77 -8.19
CA GLU A 167 5.15 -22.08 -7.87
C GLU A 167 6.23 -23.14 -7.65
N LYS A 168 7.19 -23.24 -8.59
CA LYS A 168 8.33 -24.15 -8.46
C LYS A 168 9.18 -23.83 -7.22
N GLY A 169 9.37 -22.54 -6.93
CA GLY A 169 10.05 -22.09 -5.72
C GLY A 169 9.32 -22.49 -4.44
N ALA A 170 7.99 -22.28 -4.40
CA ALA A 170 7.13 -22.66 -3.29
C ALA A 170 7.16 -24.17 -3.05
N GLU A 171 7.07 -24.97 -4.12
CA GLU A 171 7.13 -26.42 -4.06
C GLU A 171 8.46 -26.89 -3.48
N ARG A 172 9.59 -26.34 -3.95
CA ARG A 172 10.91 -26.69 -3.43
C ARG A 172 11.05 -26.39 -1.94
N LEU A 173 10.61 -25.21 -1.49
CA LEU A 173 10.64 -24.85 -0.07
C LEU A 173 9.76 -25.79 0.76
N ARG A 174 8.56 -26.11 0.26
CA ARG A 174 7.62 -27.03 0.91
C ARG A 174 8.19 -28.45 1.02
N GLN A 175 8.83 -28.94 -0.04
CA GLN A 175 9.46 -30.27 -0.05
C GLN A 175 10.57 -30.36 1.01
N VAL A 176 11.43 -29.34 1.13
CA VAL A 176 12.50 -29.30 2.15
C VAL A 176 11.93 -29.14 3.57
N ALA A 177 10.89 -28.32 3.74
CA ALA A 177 10.25 -28.14 5.05
C ALA A 177 9.51 -29.40 5.54
N ASN A 178 8.98 -30.21 4.60
CA ASN A 178 8.25 -31.44 4.89
C ASN A 178 9.11 -32.70 4.83
N SER A 179 10.33 -32.65 4.26
CA SER A 179 11.25 -33.77 4.34
C SER A 179 11.56 -34.00 5.81
N GLU A 180 11.28 -35.19 6.32
CA GLU A 180 11.72 -35.55 7.65
C GLU A 180 13.26 -35.43 7.67
N LEU A 181 13.78 -34.41 8.37
CA LEU A 181 15.20 -34.34 8.75
C LEU A 181 15.59 -35.50 9.72
N ASN A 182 14.73 -36.51 9.85
CA ASN A 182 14.79 -37.62 10.80
C ASN A 182 15.04 -38.96 10.09
N ASP A 183 15.83 -38.98 9.03
CA ASP A 183 16.48 -40.25 8.66
C ASP A 183 17.79 -40.38 9.46
N PRO A 184 17.84 -41.20 10.53
CA PRO A 184 19.04 -41.44 11.31
C PRO A 184 20.18 -42.10 10.50
N GLU A 185 19.92 -42.63 9.30
CA GLU A 185 20.94 -43.15 8.39
C GLU A 185 21.53 -42.09 7.45
N THR A 186 20.86 -40.94 7.28
CA THR A 186 21.39 -39.84 6.46
C THR A 186 22.48 -39.12 7.24
N LYS A 187 23.73 -39.59 7.09
CA LYS A 187 24.93 -38.87 7.54
C LYS A 187 25.08 -37.58 6.72
N TYR A 188 24.47 -36.50 7.18
CA TYR A 188 24.85 -35.18 6.71
C TYR A 188 26.30 -34.92 7.17
N GLU A 189 27.26 -35.04 6.25
CA GLU A 189 28.69 -34.78 6.53
C GLU A 189 28.95 -33.31 6.91
N HIS A 190 27.99 -32.42 6.66
CA HIS A 190 28.04 -31.01 7.01
C HIS A 190 27.04 -30.67 8.11
N VAL A 191 27.55 -30.12 9.22
CA VAL A 191 26.73 -29.42 10.21
C VAL A 191 26.18 -28.16 9.54
N PHE A 192 24.85 -28.03 9.50
CA PHE A 192 24.20 -26.81 9.01
C PHE A 192 24.42 -25.66 10.00
N ASP A 193 25.12 -24.61 9.57
CA ASP A 193 25.37 -23.40 10.38
C ASP A 193 24.17 -22.45 10.32
N ALA A 194 23.15 -22.76 11.11
CA ALA A 194 21.90 -22.00 11.16
C ALA A 194 22.11 -20.54 11.59
N ASP A 195 23.02 -20.29 12.53
CA ASP A 195 23.26 -18.96 13.10
C ASP A 195 23.83 -18.00 12.05
N SER A 196 24.75 -18.48 11.21
CA SER A 196 25.29 -17.70 10.09
C SER A 196 24.21 -17.32 9.08
N TYR A 197 23.34 -18.26 8.69
CA TYR A 197 22.24 -17.97 7.76
C TYR A 197 21.19 -17.04 8.38
N GLN A 198 20.90 -17.18 9.67
CA GLN A 198 20.01 -16.27 10.38
C GLN A 198 20.57 -14.84 10.39
N GLY A 199 21.87 -14.69 10.68
CA GLY A 199 22.54 -13.39 10.64
C GLY A 199 22.49 -12.74 9.25
N GLN A 200 22.74 -13.53 8.19
CA GLN A 200 22.62 -13.05 6.81
C GLN A 200 21.18 -12.65 6.45
N PHE A 201 20.19 -13.42 6.90
CA PHE A 201 18.77 -13.10 6.67
C PHE A 201 18.37 -11.80 7.36
N ILE A 202 18.70 -11.64 8.64
CA ILE A 202 18.41 -10.40 9.39
C ILE A 202 19.11 -9.22 8.72
N GLY A 203 20.39 -9.36 8.37
CA GLY A 203 21.13 -8.32 7.64
C GLY A 203 20.43 -7.91 6.35
N ALA A 204 19.96 -8.88 5.55
CA ALA A 204 19.22 -8.58 4.32
C ALA A 204 17.86 -7.90 4.57
N MET A 205 17.16 -8.23 5.66
CA MET A 205 15.89 -7.61 6.04
C MET A 205 16.08 -6.19 6.60
N ASP A 206 17.16 -5.94 7.33
CA ASP A 206 17.51 -4.63 7.90
C ASP A 206 18.07 -3.67 6.84
N GLU A 207 18.82 -4.19 5.86
CA GLU A 207 19.43 -3.40 4.80
C GLU A 207 18.46 -2.92 3.71
N GLY A 208 17.17 -3.28 3.77
CA GLY A 208 16.12 -3.01 2.77
C GLY A 208 16.36 -1.73 1.96
N ARG A 209 17.08 -1.86 0.83
CA ARG A 209 17.94 -0.80 0.27
C ARG A 209 17.28 0.59 0.28
N ILE A 210 17.77 1.41 1.20
CA ILE A 210 17.80 2.86 1.08
C ILE A 210 19.01 3.20 0.20
N GLN A 211 18.87 3.02 -1.11
CA GLN A 211 19.64 3.77 -2.12
C GLN A 211 18.66 4.58 -2.95
#